data_AF-A0AAV9AK65-F1
#
_entry.id   AF-A0AAV9AK65-F1
#
_cell.length_a   1.000
_cell.length_b   1.000
_cell.length_c   1.000
_cell.angle_alpha   90.00
_cell.angle_beta   90.00
_cell.angle_gamma   90.00
#
_symmetry.space_group_name_H-M   'P 1'
#
loop_
_entity.id
_entity.type
_entity.pdbx_description
1 polymer ?
#
loop_
_entity_poly.entity_id
_entity_poly.type
_entity_poly.pdbx_seq_one_letter_code
_entity_poly.pdbx_strand_id
1 'polypeptide(L)'
;MEKLINEKENASSGKPHKKVEKTPPQKLAGSSSPKSGAPNHHQFSPFKVKHWAIDDLKKTISWLENQEEKPDSSEIKKIAAEGILTCLQDATEALKENKDIKQVTEQWNIIPRVVEELLKLSHGSSASLLKEDLYEQAVKCKRVYEVEFKVLDTSHTETTEGDGKAGYDSDADSEKTVEMTEDEIELACRDLTSK
;
A
#
# COMPACT_ATOMS: atom_id res chain seq x y z
N MET A 1 -17.19 -57.56 36.35
CA MET A 1 -16.70 -57.43 34.96
C MET A 1 -15.35 -56.72 35.05
N GLU A 2 -14.23 -57.39 35.36
CA GLU A 2 -13.33 -58.09 34.39
C GLU A 2 -12.96 -57.17 33.21
N LYS A 3 -11.71 -56.82 32.84
CA LYS A 3 -10.31 -57.26 33.05
C LYS A 3 -9.40 -56.01 32.89
N LEU A 4 -8.28 -55.80 33.61
CA LEU A 4 -6.92 -56.36 33.41
C LEU A 4 -6.39 -56.30 31.96
N ILE A 5 -5.27 -55.60 31.75
CA ILE A 5 -4.03 -55.94 31.00
C ILE A 5 -3.23 -54.61 30.86
N ASN A 6 -2.20 -54.33 31.66
CA ASN A 6 -0.81 -54.83 31.70
C ASN A 6 0.18 -53.98 30.87
N GLU A 7 1.05 -53.34 31.62
CA GLU A 7 2.38 -52.82 31.32
C GLU A 7 3.27 -53.83 30.57
N LYS A 8 4.14 -53.38 29.66
CA LYS A 8 5.49 -53.96 29.51
C LYS A 8 6.42 -53.05 28.71
N GLU A 9 7.51 -52.70 29.40
CA GLU A 9 8.80 -52.23 28.93
C GLU A 9 9.33 -52.92 27.66
N ASN A 10 10.15 -52.21 26.88
CA ASN A 10 11.48 -52.73 26.55
C ASN A 10 12.46 -51.59 26.21
N ALA A 11 13.47 -51.44 27.06
CA ALA A 11 14.68 -50.68 26.80
C ALA A 11 15.75 -51.61 26.19
N SER A 12 16.44 -51.19 25.13
CA SER A 12 17.81 -51.65 24.81
C SER A 12 18.36 -50.84 23.63
N SER A 13 19.38 -50.00 23.80
CA SER A 13 20.83 -50.30 23.83
C SER A 13 21.46 -50.41 22.43
N GLY A 14 22.45 -49.56 22.16
CA GLY A 14 23.32 -49.69 20.98
C GLY A 14 24.11 -48.43 20.57
N LYS A 15 25.21 -48.12 21.26
CA LYS A 15 26.44 -47.51 20.67
C LYS A 15 27.57 -48.56 20.84
N PRO A 16 28.76 -48.45 20.22
CA PRO A 16 29.31 -47.49 19.23
C PRO A 16 29.88 -48.24 17.98
N HIS A 17 30.68 -47.63 17.09
CA HIS A 17 31.95 -48.19 16.56
C HIS A 17 32.64 -47.24 15.53
N LYS A 18 33.86 -46.82 15.92
CA LYS A 18 35.09 -46.37 15.17
C LYS A 18 35.22 -46.93 13.73
N LYS A 19 35.99 -46.41 12.76
CA LYS A 19 37.15 -45.49 12.59
C LYS A 19 37.27 -45.26 11.05
N VAL A 20 37.89 -44.21 10.51
CA VAL A 20 39.25 -44.28 9.90
C VAL A 20 39.62 -42.90 9.34
N GLU A 21 40.80 -42.43 9.75
CA GLU A 21 41.55 -41.28 9.23
C GLU A 21 41.94 -41.44 7.75
N LYS A 22 42.04 -40.32 7.02
CA LYS A 22 43.22 -39.94 6.23
C LYS A 22 43.01 -38.56 5.58
N THR A 23 43.65 -37.54 6.16
CA THR A 23 44.14 -36.34 5.44
C THR A 23 45.63 -36.58 5.12
N PRO A 24 46.26 -35.92 4.10
CA PRO A 24 46.66 -34.50 4.22
C PRO A 24 46.78 -33.78 2.83
N PRO A 25 47.50 -32.64 2.65
CA PRO A 25 46.99 -31.28 2.83
C PRO A 25 47.25 -30.34 1.63
N GLN A 26 46.36 -29.40 1.30
CA GLN A 26 46.73 -28.25 0.43
C GLN A 26 46.15 -26.91 0.92
N LYS A 27 47.01 -26.25 1.70
CA LYS A 27 47.35 -24.82 1.80
C LYS A 27 46.48 -23.77 1.07
N LEU A 28 45.81 -22.96 1.90
CA LEU A 28 45.64 -21.49 1.86
C LEU A 28 45.08 -20.82 0.59
N ALA A 29 43.83 -20.38 0.68
CA ALA A 29 43.47 -18.99 0.41
C ALA A 29 42.41 -18.58 1.44
N GLY A 30 42.76 -17.63 2.31
CA GLY A 30 41.82 -16.99 3.19
C GLY A 30 40.82 -16.20 2.35
N SER A 31 39.61 -16.74 2.21
CA SER A 31 38.44 -15.89 2.01
C SER A 31 37.70 -15.88 3.33
N SER A 32 38.09 -14.94 4.20
CA SER A 32 37.19 -14.44 5.22
C SER A 32 36.02 -13.80 4.47
N SER A 33 35.03 -14.60 4.10
CA SER A 33 33.72 -14.06 3.77
C SER A 33 33.30 -13.24 4.98
N PRO A 34 33.04 -11.92 4.87
CA PRO A 34 32.36 -11.25 5.94
C PRO A 34 31.01 -11.94 6.06
N LYS A 35 30.80 -12.64 7.18
CA LYS A 35 29.47 -12.85 7.75
C LYS A 35 28.95 -11.46 8.09
N SER A 36 28.43 -10.79 7.08
CA SER A 36 27.69 -9.54 7.16
C SER A 36 26.43 -9.76 6.31
N GLY A 37 25.21 -9.64 6.80
CA GLY A 37 24.77 -8.98 8.01
C GLY A 37 23.64 -9.72 8.73
N ALA A 38 23.44 -9.23 9.94
CA ALA A 38 22.20 -8.99 10.69
C ALA A 38 20.84 -9.38 10.04
N PRO A 39 19.81 -9.60 10.88
CA PRO A 39 18.66 -10.44 10.56
C PRO A 39 17.91 -9.90 9.35
N ASN A 40 17.34 -10.81 8.58
CA ASN A 40 16.50 -10.55 7.43
C ASN A 40 15.39 -9.54 7.83
N HIS A 41 15.63 -8.24 7.67
CA HIS A 41 14.62 -7.22 7.90
C HIS A 41 13.58 -7.45 6.81
N HIS A 42 12.36 -7.83 7.19
CA HIS A 42 11.27 -8.18 6.29
C HIS A 42 10.70 -6.93 5.59
N GLN A 43 11.57 -6.05 5.11
CA GLN A 43 11.21 -4.87 4.34
C GLN A 43 10.89 -5.31 2.91
N PHE A 44 9.71 -4.94 2.43
CA PHE A 44 9.32 -5.08 1.04
C PHE A 44 10.22 -4.22 0.15
N SER A 45 10.75 -4.83 -0.91
CA SER A 45 11.50 -4.12 -1.93
C SER A 45 10.60 -3.09 -2.64
N PRO A 46 11.03 -1.82 -2.80
CA PRO A 46 10.25 -0.80 -3.51
C PRO A 46 9.81 -1.23 -4.91
N PHE A 47 10.65 -1.97 -5.64
CA PHE A 47 10.32 -2.49 -6.97
C PHE A 47 9.12 -3.44 -6.93
N LYS A 48 9.04 -4.28 -5.89
CA LYS A 48 7.91 -5.21 -5.69
C LYS A 48 6.63 -4.45 -5.32
N VAL A 49 6.76 -3.45 -4.44
CA VAL A 49 5.65 -2.60 -4.01
C VAL A 49 5.08 -1.80 -5.19
N LYS A 50 5.94 -1.32 -6.11
CA LYS A 50 5.52 -0.69 -7.36
C LYS A 50 4.65 -1.62 -8.21
N HIS A 51 5.06 -2.87 -8.39
CA HIS A 51 4.27 -3.85 -9.15
C HIS A 51 2.92 -4.10 -8.48
N TRP A 52 2.90 -4.21 -7.15
CA TRP A 52 1.65 -4.34 -6.39
C TRP A 52 0.74 -3.12 -6.56
N ALA A 53 1.27 -1.90 -6.56
CA ALA A 53 0.48 -0.71 -6.79
C ALA A 53 -0.24 -0.74 -8.15
N ILE A 54 0.44 -1.18 -9.20
CA ILE A 54 -0.12 -1.31 -10.54
C ILE A 54 -1.21 -2.39 -10.58
N ASP A 55 -0.94 -3.56 -9.99
CA ASP A 55 -1.90 -4.67 -9.98
C ASP A 55 -3.15 -4.34 -9.16
N ASP A 56 -2.96 -3.73 -7.98
CA ASP A 56 -4.05 -3.32 -7.10
C ASP A 56 -4.90 -2.26 -7.78
N LEU A 57 -4.29 -1.29 -8.48
CA LEU A 57 -5.03 -0.28 -9.24
C LEU A 57 -5.90 -0.94 -10.33
N LYS A 58 -5.33 -1.86 -11.12
CA LYS A 58 -6.09 -2.58 -12.15
C LYS A 58 -7.24 -3.38 -11.54
N LYS A 59 -7.00 -4.09 -10.45
CA LYS A 59 -8.01 -4.88 -9.74
C LYS A 59 -9.15 -3.98 -9.23
N THR A 60 -8.83 -2.83 -8.64
CA THR A 60 -9.82 -1.89 -8.13
C THR A 60 -10.61 -1.23 -9.26
N ILE A 61 -9.97 -0.87 -10.38
CA ILE A 61 -10.67 -0.35 -11.56
C ILE A 61 -11.67 -1.39 -12.07
N SER A 62 -11.24 -2.63 -12.32
CA SER A 62 -12.14 -3.69 -12.78
C SER A 62 -13.26 -3.98 -11.78
N TRP A 63 -13.02 -3.84 -10.48
CA TRP A 63 -14.09 -3.96 -9.49
C TRP A 63 -15.11 -2.82 -9.61
N LEU A 64 -14.66 -1.57 -9.77
CA LEU A 64 -15.53 -0.39 -9.95
C LEU A 64 -16.33 -0.44 -11.26
N GLU A 65 -15.74 -0.91 -12.35
CA GLU A 65 -16.40 -1.03 -13.67
C GLU A 65 -17.58 -1.99 -13.66
N ASN A 66 -17.55 -2.95 -12.73
CA ASN A 66 -18.52 -4.02 -12.58
C ASN A 66 -19.60 -3.73 -11.53
N GLN A 67 -19.64 -2.51 -10.96
CA GLN A 67 -20.72 -2.09 -10.08
C GLN A 67 -21.96 -1.68 -10.89
N GLU A 68 -23.16 -1.89 -10.32
CA GLU A 68 -24.43 -1.47 -10.93
C GLU A 68 -24.50 0.06 -11.06
N GLU A 69 -24.06 0.77 -10.02
CA GLU A 69 -23.76 2.20 -10.04
C GLU A 69 -22.23 2.37 -10.13
N LYS A 70 -21.76 2.88 -11.27
CA LYS A 70 -20.34 3.06 -11.54
C LYS A 70 -20.01 4.54 -11.74
N PRO A 71 -18.82 4.98 -11.30
CA PRO A 71 -18.35 6.33 -11.56
C PRO A 71 -18.11 6.55 -13.06
N ASP A 72 -17.98 7.82 -13.44
CA ASP A 72 -17.62 8.19 -14.80
C ASP A 72 -16.29 7.56 -15.21
N SER A 73 -16.20 7.18 -16.48
CA SER A 73 -14.99 6.54 -17.03
C SER A 73 -13.73 7.42 -16.91
N SER A 74 -13.89 8.74 -16.86
CA SER A 74 -12.82 9.71 -16.62
C SER A 74 -12.37 9.74 -15.15
N GLU A 75 -13.24 9.38 -14.21
CA GLU A 75 -12.99 9.46 -12.77
C GLU A 75 -12.65 8.11 -12.14
N ILE A 76 -13.02 7.01 -12.77
CA ILE A 76 -12.86 5.65 -12.21
C ILE A 76 -11.43 5.35 -11.75
N LYS A 77 -10.44 5.80 -12.52
CA LYS A 77 -9.03 5.62 -12.22
C LYS A 77 -8.60 6.45 -11.01
N LYS A 78 -9.09 7.70 -10.91
CA LYS A 78 -8.84 8.59 -9.78
C LYS A 78 -9.45 8.04 -8.50
N ILE A 79 -10.73 7.65 -8.56
CA ILE A 79 -11.46 7.05 -7.43
C ILE A 79 -10.79 5.74 -6.99
N ALA A 80 -10.37 4.88 -7.93
CA ALA A 80 -9.64 3.66 -7.60
C ALA A 80 -8.32 3.95 -6.85
N ALA A 81 -7.53 4.92 -7.34
CA ALA A 81 -6.28 5.33 -6.72
C ALA A 81 -6.50 5.91 -5.32
N GLU A 82 -7.48 6.81 -5.17
CA GLU A 82 -7.85 7.42 -3.88
C GLU A 82 -8.36 6.37 -2.87
N GLY A 83 -9.19 5.43 -3.32
CA GLY A 83 -9.68 4.33 -2.48
C GLY A 83 -8.54 3.45 -1.96
N ILE A 84 -7.58 3.09 -2.81
CA ILE A 84 -6.39 2.32 -2.39
C ILE A 84 -5.55 3.11 -1.38
N LEU A 85 -5.29 4.40 -1.64
CA LEU A 85 -4.50 5.24 -0.75
C LEU A 85 -5.17 5.45 0.61
N THR A 86 -6.49 5.55 0.63
CA THR A 86 -7.28 5.65 1.87
C THR A 86 -7.19 4.35 2.67
N CYS A 87 -7.37 3.18 2.02
CA CYS A 87 -7.21 1.89 2.70
C CYS A 87 -5.80 1.72 3.31
N LEU A 88 -4.75 2.16 2.60
CA LEU A 88 -3.38 2.17 3.12
C LEU A 88 -3.19 3.14 4.28
N GLN A 89 -3.86 4.30 4.24
CA GLN A 89 -3.84 5.28 5.32
C GLN A 89 -4.50 4.70 6.58
N ASP A 90 -5.69 4.09 6.46
CA ASP A 90 -6.39 3.45 7.57
C ASP A 90 -5.54 2.34 8.21
N ALA A 91 -4.88 1.51 7.39
CA ALA A 91 -3.97 0.47 7.89
C ALA A 91 -2.75 1.06 8.61
N THR A 92 -2.21 2.17 8.09
CA THR A 92 -1.07 2.89 8.69
C THR A 92 -1.46 3.53 10.02
N GLU A 93 -2.66 4.11 10.11
CA GLU A 93 -3.22 4.69 11.34
C GLU A 93 -3.52 3.63 12.39
N ALA A 94 -4.10 2.50 12.00
CA ALA A 94 -4.29 1.35 12.89
C ALA A 94 -2.96 0.89 13.50
N LEU A 95 -1.91 0.77 12.68
CA LEU A 95 -0.57 0.44 13.16
C LEU A 95 -0.02 1.48 14.13
N LYS A 96 -0.15 2.78 13.80
CA LYS A 96 0.28 3.90 14.66
C LYS A 96 -0.41 3.88 16.02
N GLU A 97 -1.71 3.57 16.05
CA GLU A 97 -2.51 3.47 17.26
C GLU A 97 -2.37 2.11 17.97
N ASN A 98 -1.46 1.26 17.52
CA ASN A 98 -1.24 -0.10 18.05
C ASN A 98 -2.46 -1.03 17.94
N LYS A 99 -3.43 -0.68 17.08
CA LYS A 99 -4.63 -1.47 16.74
C LYS A 99 -4.29 -2.58 15.74
N ASP A 100 -5.21 -3.52 15.59
CA ASP A 100 -5.09 -4.62 14.64
C ASP A 100 -5.51 -4.18 13.24
N ILE A 101 -4.65 -4.40 12.24
CA ILE A 101 -4.93 -4.11 10.82
C ILE A 101 -6.11 -4.93 10.31
N LYS A 102 -6.40 -6.08 10.94
CA LYS A 102 -7.52 -6.94 10.56
C LYS A 102 -8.85 -6.19 10.49
N GLN A 103 -9.08 -5.28 11.44
CA GLN A 103 -10.30 -4.47 11.48
C GLN A 103 -10.44 -3.58 10.24
N VAL A 104 -9.33 -3.02 9.75
CA VAL A 104 -9.31 -2.25 8.51
C VAL A 104 -9.66 -3.17 7.34
N THR A 105 -9.03 -4.35 7.23
CA THR A 105 -9.28 -5.26 6.11
C THR A 105 -10.71 -5.80 6.04
N GLU A 106 -11.48 -5.74 7.11
CA GLU A 106 -12.90 -6.15 7.13
C GLU A 106 -13.84 -5.07 6.58
N GLN A 107 -13.41 -3.80 6.52
CA GLN A 107 -14.24 -2.68 6.03
C GLN A 107 -14.12 -2.43 4.51
N TRP A 108 -13.14 -3.06 3.85
CA TRP A 108 -12.78 -2.75 2.48
C TRP A 108 -13.07 -3.93 1.54
N ASN A 109 -13.72 -3.67 0.41
CA ASN A 109 -14.03 -4.70 -0.60
C ASN A 109 -12.79 -5.17 -1.38
N ILE A 110 -11.87 -4.25 -1.65
CA ILE A 110 -10.60 -4.53 -2.31
C ILE A 110 -9.48 -4.14 -1.36
N ILE A 111 -8.72 -5.14 -0.91
CA ILE A 111 -7.57 -4.95 -0.04
C ILE A 111 -6.29 -4.85 -0.88
N PRO A 112 -5.51 -3.76 -0.75
CA PRO A 112 -4.21 -3.65 -1.39
C PRO A 112 -3.26 -4.73 -0.88
N ARG A 113 -2.44 -5.29 -1.74
CA ARG A 113 -1.56 -6.42 -1.38
C ARG A 113 -0.58 -6.10 -0.27
N VAL A 114 -0.12 -4.84 -0.18
CA VAL A 114 0.72 -4.38 0.94
C VAL A 114 0.02 -4.59 2.28
N VAL A 115 -1.27 -4.29 2.39
CA VAL A 115 -2.05 -4.42 3.63
C VAL A 115 -2.19 -5.90 4.00
N GLU A 116 -2.43 -6.78 3.03
CA GLU A 116 -2.47 -8.23 3.26
C GLU A 116 -1.13 -8.77 3.78
N GLU A 117 -0.01 -8.29 3.22
CA GLU A 117 1.33 -8.72 3.65
C GLU A 117 1.69 -8.15 5.04
N LEU A 118 1.31 -6.90 5.34
CA LEU A 118 1.46 -6.33 6.69
C LEU A 118 0.65 -7.13 7.73
N LEU A 119 -0.57 -7.55 7.39
CA LEU A 119 -1.41 -8.39 8.24
C LEU A 119 -0.73 -9.74 8.53
N LYS A 120 -0.15 -10.39 7.50
CA LYS A 120 0.60 -11.64 7.66
C LYS A 120 1.82 -11.49 8.58
N LEU A 121 2.53 -10.36 8.46
CA LEU A 121 3.69 -10.06 9.31
C LEU A 121 3.28 -9.73 10.76
N SER A 122 2.11 -9.12 10.96
CA SER A 122 1.54 -8.81 12.29
C SER A 122 1.18 -10.07 13.07
N HIS A 123 0.60 -11.09 12.42
CA HIS A 123 0.15 -12.32 13.07
C HIS A 123 1.15 -13.49 13.01
N GLY A 124 2.25 -13.36 12.27
CA GLY A 124 3.22 -14.43 12.07
C GLY A 124 4.08 -14.70 13.32
N SER A 125 4.08 -15.95 13.81
CA SER A 125 4.75 -16.37 15.06
C SER A 125 6.29 -16.47 14.99
N SER A 126 6.92 -16.25 13.83
CA SER A 126 8.35 -16.59 13.62
C SER A 126 9.27 -15.39 13.38
N ALA A 127 8.71 -14.23 13.03
CA ALA A 127 9.45 -13.03 12.64
C ALA A 127 8.57 -11.79 12.79
N SER A 128 7.84 -11.68 13.90
CA SER A 128 7.03 -10.50 14.18
C SER A 128 7.97 -9.29 14.22
N LEU A 129 7.89 -8.45 13.19
CA LEU A 129 8.48 -7.13 13.22
C LEU A 129 7.88 -6.39 14.42
N LEU A 130 8.68 -5.54 15.08
CA LEU A 130 8.13 -4.68 16.12
C LEU A 130 7.01 -3.83 15.47
N LYS A 131 5.97 -3.49 16.23
CA LYS A 131 4.86 -2.66 15.70
C LYS A 131 5.38 -1.37 15.04
N GLU A 132 6.47 -0.82 15.57
CA GLU A 132 7.20 0.31 15.01
C GLU A 132 7.77 0.02 13.61
N ASP A 133 8.42 -1.13 13.42
CA ASP A 133 8.97 -1.53 12.12
C ASP A 133 7.87 -1.78 11.09
N LEU A 134 6.73 -2.33 11.51
CA LEU A 134 5.55 -2.51 10.64
C LEU A 134 4.96 -1.16 10.23
N TYR A 135 4.86 -0.21 11.16
CA TYR A 135 4.41 1.15 10.88
C TYR A 135 5.36 1.84 9.89
N GLU A 136 6.67 1.79 10.12
CA GLU A 136 7.67 2.38 9.22
C GLU A 136 7.59 1.74 7.82
N GLN A 137 7.39 0.42 7.76
CA GLN A 137 7.23 -0.31 6.52
C GLN A 137 5.95 0.10 5.77
N ALA A 138 4.83 0.28 6.47
CA ALA A 138 3.58 0.74 5.89
C ALA A 138 3.71 2.15 5.30
N VAL A 139 4.35 3.07 6.03
CA VAL A 139 4.62 4.45 5.56
C VAL A 139 5.47 4.45 4.28
N LYS A 140 6.55 3.65 4.26
CA LYS A 140 7.42 3.51 3.06
C LYS A 140 6.64 2.98 1.87
N CYS A 141 5.78 1.98 2.07
CA CYS A 141 5.00 1.38 0.99
C CYS A 141 3.93 2.33 0.47
N LYS A 142 3.21 3.03 1.36
CA LYS A 142 2.24 4.06 0.98
C LYS A 142 2.89 5.11 0.10
N ARG A 143 4.11 5.55 0.44
CA ARG A 143 4.84 6.53 -0.36
C ARG A 143 5.11 6.06 -1.78
N VAL A 144 5.40 4.77 -1.98
CA VAL A 144 5.56 4.19 -3.33
C VAL A 144 4.25 4.28 -4.10
N TYR A 145 3.12 3.91 -3.49
CA TYR A 145 1.80 4.02 -4.14
C TYR A 145 1.47 5.46 -4.54
N GLU A 146 1.70 6.43 -3.65
CA GLU A 146 1.49 7.85 -3.94
C GLU A 146 2.29 8.33 -5.16
N VAL A 147 3.55 7.91 -5.29
CA VAL A 147 4.41 8.30 -6.42
C VAL A 147 3.91 7.65 -7.71
N GLU A 148 3.63 6.35 -7.68
CA GLU A 148 3.17 5.62 -8.88
C GLU A 148 1.82 6.14 -9.39
N PHE A 149 0.90 6.49 -8.49
CA PHE A 149 -0.41 7.02 -8.90
C PHE A 149 -0.34 8.45 -9.43
N LYS A 150 0.56 9.30 -8.90
CA LYS A 150 0.80 10.65 -9.44
C LYS A 150 1.34 10.61 -10.87
N VAL A 151 2.29 9.71 -11.15
CA VAL A 151 2.85 9.54 -12.50
C VAL A 151 1.75 9.16 -13.50
N LEU A 152 0.84 8.27 -13.09
CA LEU A 152 -0.28 7.82 -13.91
C LEU A 152 -1.35 8.89 -14.16
N ASP A 153 -1.45 9.91 -13.30
CA ASP A 153 -2.37 11.04 -13.45
C ASP A 153 -1.80 12.06 -14.46
N THR A 154 -0.50 12.38 -14.34
CA THR A 154 0.19 13.32 -15.24
C THR A 154 0.36 12.82 -16.68
N SER A 155 0.33 11.50 -16.91
CA SER A 155 0.45 10.96 -18.27
C SER A 155 -0.77 11.22 -19.17
N HIS A 156 -1.87 11.76 -18.63
CA HIS A 156 -3.05 12.14 -19.41
C HIS A 156 -3.09 13.62 -19.80
N THR A 157 -2.17 14.45 -19.30
CA THR A 157 -2.17 15.91 -19.54
C THR A 157 -1.18 16.37 -20.62
N GLU A 158 -0.41 15.47 -21.23
CA GLU A 158 0.57 15.83 -22.27
C GLU A 158 0.16 15.29 -23.64
N THR A 159 -0.79 15.94 -24.30
CA THR A 159 -0.80 16.22 -25.74
C THR A 159 -1.99 17.13 -26.07
N THR A 160 -1.77 18.43 -26.24
CA THR A 160 -2.18 19.25 -27.39
C THR A 160 -1.73 20.70 -27.13
N GLU A 161 -0.42 20.96 -27.25
CA GLU A 161 0.03 22.27 -27.69
C GLU A 161 0.35 22.15 -29.18
N GLY A 162 -0.49 22.80 -29.99
CA GLY A 162 -0.44 22.74 -31.45
C GLY A 162 -1.25 23.90 -32.04
N ASP A 163 -0.64 25.07 -32.00
CA ASP A 163 -0.61 26.10 -33.06
C ASP A 163 -1.88 26.32 -33.93
N GLY A 164 -2.51 27.48 -33.74
CA GLY A 164 -3.07 28.33 -34.80
C GLY A 164 -4.26 27.82 -35.62
N LYS A 165 -5.43 28.46 -35.46
CA LYS A 165 -6.05 29.35 -36.48
C LYS A 165 -7.48 29.77 -36.12
N ALA A 166 -7.70 31.07 -36.32
CA ALA A 166 -8.92 31.86 -36.24
C ALA A 166 -10.27 31.17 -36.51
N GLY A 167 -11.24 31.55 -35.68
CA GLY A 167 -12.54 32.05 -36.14
C GLY A 167 -13.70 31.07 -36.08
N TYR A 168 -14.56 31.21 -35.07
CA TYR A 168 -16.00 31.30 -35.29
C TYR A 168 -16.71 31.90 -34.08
N ASP A 169 -17.53 32.90 -34.36
CA ASP A 169 -18.47 33.61 -33.51
C ASP A 169 -19.70 32.71 -33.29
N SER A 170 -20.13 32.50 -32.04
CA SER A 170 -21.48 31.99 -31.74
C SER A 170 -21.80 32.17 -30.26
N ASP A 171 -22.53 33.25 -29.99
CA ASP A 171 -23.60 33.37 -28.99
C ASP A 171 -23.34 32.82 -27.59
N ALA A 172 -22.90 33.75 -26.75
CA ALA A 172 -22.84 33.66 -25.31
C ALA A 172 -24.22 33.44 -24.69
N ASP A 173 -24.41 32.26 -24.08
CA ASP A 173 -25.26 32.11 -22.91
C ASP A 173 -24.36 31.77 -21.73
N SER A 174 -23.70 32.82 -21.21
CA SER A 174 -22.88 32.73 -20.01
C SER A 174 -23.67 33.36 -18.88
N GLU A 175 -24.39 32.53 -18.13
CA GLU A 175 -24.90 32.86 -16.80
C GLU A 175 -23.72 32.98 -15.81
N LYS A 176 -22.88 33.98 -16.06
CA LYS A 176 -21.79 34.37 -15.20
C LYS A 176 -22.40 35.10 -13.99
N THR A 177 -22.47 34.40 -12.86
CA THR A 177 -22.72 35.03 -11.56
C THR A 177 -21.66 36.11 -11.34
N VAL A 178 -22.09 37.37 -11.40
CA VAL A 178 -21.24 38.52 -11.06
C VAL A 178 -21.14 38.54 -9.54
N GLU A 179 -19.96 38.23 -9.00
CA GLU A 179 -19.64 38.49 -7.59
C GLU A 179 -19.63 40.01 -7.38
N MET A 180 -20.66 40.52 -6.71
CA MET A 180 -20.68 41.92 -6.25
C MET A 180 -19.57 42.10 -5.23
N THR A 181 -18.61 42.97 -5.52
CA THR A 181 -17.56 43.34 -4.57
C THR A 181 -18.16 44.19 -3.45
N GLU A 182 -17.71 43.95 -2.21
CA GLU A 182 -18.20 44.62 -0.99
C GLU A 182 -18.21 46.17 -1.10
N ASP A 183 -17.25 46.73 -1.85
CA ASP A 183 -17.13 48.18 -2.09
C ASP A 183 -18.35 48.79 -2.81
N GLU A 184 -19.00 48.05 -3.72
CA GLU A 184 -20.19 48.53 -4.44
C GLU A 184 -21.43 48.52 -3.54
N ILE A 185 -21.52 47.56 -2.62
CA ILE A 185 -22.61 47.46 -1.64
C ILE A 185 -22.49 48.60 -0.64
N GLU A 186 -21.29 48.91 -0.16
CA GLU A 186 -21.09 49.98 0.82
C GLU A 186 -21.45 51.36 0.26
N LEU A 187 -21.12 51.62 -1.01
CA LEU A 187 -21.49 52.86 -1.68
C LEU A 187 -23.02 53.03 -1.74
N ALA A 188 -23.74 51.97 -2.14
CA ALA A 188 -25.21 51.98 -2.19
C ALA A 188 -25.86 52.16 -0.81
N CYS A 189 -25.27 51.59 0.26
CA CYS A 189 -25.78 51.75 1.62
C CYS A 189 -25.62 53.19 2.15
N ARG A 190 -24.58 53.92 1.77
CA ARG A 190 -24.40 55.32 2.18
C ARG A 190 -25.43 56.24 1.53
N ASP A 191 -25.80 55.98 0.28
CA ASP A 191 -26.80 56.78 -0.44
C ASP A 191 -28.20 56.63 0.16
N LEU A 192 -28.53 55.48 0.74
CA LEU A 192 -29.82 55.26 1.45
C LEU A 192 -29.89 55.94 2.82
N THR A 193 -28.74 56.30 3.40
CA THR A 193 -28.67 56.93 4.74
C THR A 193 -28.48 58.44 4.70
N SER A 194 -28.34 59.04 3.52
CA SER A 194 -28.40 60.50 3.33
C SER A 194 -29.83 60.96 2.99
N LYS A 195 -30.75 60.89 3.96
CA LYS A 195 -31.98 61.69 3.96
C LYS A 195 -32.52 61.96 5.36
#